data_AF-A0A930HGS9-F1
#
_entry.id   AF-A0A930HGS9-F1
#
_cell.length_a   1.000
_cell.length_b   1.000
_cell.length_c   1.000
_cell.angle_alpha   90.00
_cell.angle_beta   90.00
_cell.angle_gamma   90.00
#
_symmetry.space_group_name_H-M   'P 1'
#
loop_
_entity.id
_entity.type
_entity.pdbx_description
1 polymer ?
#
loop_
_entity_poly.entity_id
_entity_poly.type
_entity_poly.pdbx_seq_one_letter_code
_entity_poly.pdbx_strand_id
1 'polypeptide(L)' 'QIFSAKATDLYGVTGIPHIMLIDPQGKIIARSLHGEEDITKLLESEKSKNGGAL' A
#
# COMPACT_ATOMS: atom_id res chain seq x y z
N GLN A 1 6.71 5.98 21.92
CA GLN A 1 5.76 6.03 20.79
C GLN A 1 6.30 5.14 19.68
N ILE A 2 5.50 4.20 19.17
CA ILE A 2 5.92 3.24 18.12
C ILE A 2 5.86 3.88 16.72
N PHE A 3 5.14 4.99 16.57
CA PHE A 3 5.12 5.81 15.36
C PHE A 3 5.65 7.21 15.67
N SER A 4 6.53 7.74 14.81
CA SER A 4 6.84 9.18 14.86
C SER A 4 5.69 9.93 14.18
N ALA A 5 5.24 11.05 14.78
CA ALA A 5 4.18 11.89 14.21
C ALA A 5 4.47 12.27 12.74
N LYS A 6 5.76 12.49 12.41
CA LYS A 6 6.20 12.78 11.05
C LYS A 6 5.82 11.69 10.04
N ALA A 7 5.94 10.41 10.41
CA ALA A 7 5.61 9.30 9.51
C ALA A 7 4.10 9.13 9.34
N THR A 8 3.32 9.28 10.42
CA THR A 8 1.85 9.20 10.33
C THR A 8 1.28 10.33 9.49
N ASP A 9 1.81 11.55 9.64
CA ASP A 9 1.38 12.71 8.84
C ASP A 9 1.77 12.55 7.37
N LEU A 10 3.02 12.13 7.10
CA LEU A 10 3.53 11.95 5.74
C LEU A 10 2.73 10.90 4.96
N TYR A 11 2.35 9.80 5.61
CA TYR A 11 1.61 8.72 4.98
C TYR A 11 0.10 8.80 5.18
N GLY A 12 -0.42 9.79 5.92
CA GLY A 12 -1.85 9.99 6.16
C GLY A 12 -2.50 8.90 7.02
N VAL A 13 -1.76 8.36 8.00
CA VAL A 13 -2.25 7.31 8.90
C VAL A 13 -3.05 7.94 10.05
N THR A 14 -4.37 7.76 10.04
CA THR A 14 -5.29 8.30 11.06
C THR A 14 -5.84 7.24 12.02
N GLY A 15 -5.59 5.95 11.76
CA GLY A 15 -6.08 4.83 12.57
C GLY A 15 -5.42 3.51 12.16
N ILE A 16 -5.61 2.46 12.97
CA ILE A 16 -5.07 1.12 12.75
C ILE A 16 -6.19 0.06 12.76
N PRO A 17 -6.06 -1.05 12.02
CA PRO A 17 -4.98 -1.38 11.07
C PRO A 17 -5.02 -0.51 9.80
N HIS A 18 -3.85 -0.25 9.20
CA HIS A 18 -3.71 0.52 7.96
C HIS A 18 -2.68 -0.15 7.03
N ILE A 19 -3.12 -0.57 5.84
CA ILE A 19 -2.29 -1.28 4.86
C ILE A 19 -2.19 -0.41 3.60
N MET A 20 -0.97 -0.28 3.07
CA MET A 20 -0.68 0.43 1.82
C MET A 20 0.27 -0.41 0.97
N LEU A 21 0.12 -0.31 -0.35
CA LEU A 21 1.00 -0.94 -1.33
C LEU A 21 1.84 0.14 -2.02
N ILE A 22 3.14 -0.09 -2.08
CA ILE A 22 4.13 0.82 -2.67
C ILE A 22 4.84 0.04 -3.78
N ASP A 23 4.97 0.65 -4.96
CA ASP A 23 5.72 0.07 -6.08
C ASP A 23 7.25 0.24 -5.91
N PRO A 24 8.09 -0.43 -6.72
CA PRO A 24 9.55 -0.29 -6.62
C PRO A 24 10.08 1.12 -6.94
N GLN A 25 9.27 1.99 -7.54
CA GLN A 25 9.61 3.39 -7.80
C GLN A 25 9.30 4.29 -6.59
N GLY A 26 8.72 3.73 -5.53
CA GLY A 26 8.36 4.45 -4.31
C GLY A 26 6.99 5.14 -4.37
N LYS A 27 6.17 4.84 -5.38
CA LYS A 27 4.82 5.40 -5.51
C LYS A 27 3.81 4.51 -4.78
N ILE A 28 2.91 5.15 -4.03
CA ILE A 28 1.79 4.46 -3.39
C ILE A 28 0.73 4.15 -4.45
N ILE A 29 0.48 2.87 -4.68
CA ILE A 29 -0.47 2.36 -5.69
C ILE A 29 -1.80 1.91 -5.08
N ALA A 30 -1.85 1.66 -3.77
CA ALA A 30 -3.11 1.50 -3.04
C ALA A 30 -2.99 1.79 -1.54
N ARG A 31 -4.13 2.04 -0.92
CA ARG A 31 -4.31 2.36 0.51
C ARG A 31 -5.57 1.69 1.04
N SER A 32 -5.67 1.54 2.36
CA SER A 32 -6.84 0.98 3.04
C SER A 32 -7.23 -0.41 2.50
N LEU A 33 -6.22 -1.24 2.23
CA LEU A 33 -6.44 -2.62 1.79
C LEU A 33 -6.92 -3.46 2.97
N HIS A 34 -7.90 -4.33 2.73
CA HIS A 34 -8.46 -5.20 3.74
C HIS A 34 -8.33 -6.67 3.32
N GLY A 35 -7.60 -7.45 4.13
CA GLY A 35 -7.45 -8.88 3.89
C GLY A 35 -6.65 -9.23 2.64
N GLU A 36 -6.49 -10.52 2.42
CA GLU A 36 -5.63 -11.09 1.36
C GLU A 36 -6.27 -10.98 -0.04
N GLU A 37 -7.59 -10.98 -0.12
CA GLU A 37 -8.33 -10.94 -1.39
C GLU A 37 -8.12 -9.60 -2.12
N ASP A 38 -8.26 -8.48 -1.41
CA ASP A 38 -8.04 -7.13 -1.96
C ASP A 38 -6.59 -6.96 -2.44
N ILE A 39 -5.64 -7.46 -1.66
CA ILE A 39 -4.22 -7.42 -1.98
C ILE A 39 -3.95 -8.25 -3.23
N THR A 40 -4.47 -9.47 -3.31
CA THR A 40 -4.23 -10.38 -4.43
C THR A 40 -4.79 -9.83 -5.74
N LYS A 41 -6.05 -9.37 -5.74
CA LYS A 41 -6.68 -8.77 -6.92
C LYS A 41 -5.91 -7.56 -7.43
N LEU A 42 -5.44 -6.72 -6.51
CA LEU A 42 -4.63 -5.57 -6.86
C LEU A 42 -3.30 -5.99 -7.48
N LEU A 43 -2.57 -6.90 -6.84
CA LEU A 43 -1.29 -7.40 -7.34
C LEU A 43 -1.43 -8.03 -8.74
N GLU A 44 -2.49 -8.80 -8.99
CA GLU A 44 -2.77 -9.37 -10.30
C GLU A 44 -3.04 -8.28 -11.36
N SER A 45 -3.85 -7.27 -11.00
CA SER A 45 -4.15 -6.15 -11.89
C SER A 45 -2.91 -5.32 -12.25
N GLU A 46 -1.99 -5.14 -11.30
CA GLU A 46 -0.77 -4.35 -11.50
C GLU A 46 0.31 -5.16 -12.23
N LYS A 47 0.43 -6.47 -11.97
CA LYS A 47 1.30 -7.37 -12.76
C LYS A 47 0.91 -7.38 -14.24
N SER A 48 -0.39 -7.38 -14.53
CA SER A 48 -0.92 -7.35 -15.90
C SER A 48 -0.54 -6.04 -16.64
N LYS A 49 -0.52 -4.91 -15.91
CA LYS A 49 -0.16 -3.59 -16.48
C LYS A 49 1.35 -3.41 -16.66
N ASN A 50 2.16 -3.95 -15.75
CA ASN A 50 3.62 -3.75 -15.73
C ASN A 50 4.43 -4.89 -16.34
N GLY A 51 3.80 -5.86 -17.03
CA GLY A 51 4.51 -6.98 -17.63
C GLY A 51 5.19 -7.92 -16.63
N GLY A 52 4.68 -7.97 -15.39
CA GLY A 52 5.14 -8.88 -14.34
C GLY A 52 6.15 -8.34 -13.34
N ALA A 53 6.59 -7.08 -13.44
CA ALA A 53 7.45 -6.45 -12.45
C ALA A 53 6.64 -5.66 -11.41
N LEU A 54 6.49 -6.24 -10.21
CA LEU A 54 6.10 -5.56 -8.97
C LEU A 54 7.21 -5.72 -7.94
#